data_AF-A0A6M0BII3-F1
#
_entry.id   AF-A0A6M0BII3-F1
#
_cell.length_a   1.000
_cell.length_b   1.000
_cell.length_c   1.000
_cell.angle_alpha   90.00
_cell.angle_beta   90.00
_cell.angle_gamma   90.00
#
_symmetry.space_group_name_H-M   'P 1'
#
loop_
_entity.id
_entity.type
_entity.pdbx_description
1 polymer ?
#
loop_
_entity_poly.entity_id
_entity_poly.type
_entity_poly.pdbx_seq_one_letter_code
_entity_poly.pdbx_strand_id
1 'polypeptide(L)'
;CLILPFDGKDIITALKITEAIFKRYQFEPNIALNCQTSRHINLFTAIMYDREVLGEDERAMECHDETLHALTEAGYIPYRLGIQSMDALPPFQDDSGQLIKTLKKGLDPNDILAPGRYDFRREWN
;
A
#
# COMPACT_ATOMS: atom_id res chain seq x y z
N CYS A 1 -0.33 3.69 -3.80
CA CYS A 1 0.50 3.28 -4.95
C CYS A 1 0.24 1.82 -5.31
N LEU A 2 -0.81 1.56 -6.08
CA LEU A 2 -1.31 0.22 -6.43
C LEU A 2 -1.07 -0.07 -7.91
N ILE A 3 -0.89 -1.34 -8.26
CA ILE A 3 -0.88 -1.80 -9.65
C ILE A 3 -2.28 -2.35 -9.98
N LEU A 4 -2.81 -1.90 -11.12
CA LEU A 4 -4.07 -2.37 -11.69
C LEU A 4 -3.81 -2.99 -13.07
N PRO A 5 -4.57 -4.02 -13.48
CA PRO A 5 -4.68 -4.37 -14.89
C PRO A 5 -5.10 -3.14 -15.71
N PHE A 6 -4.59 -3.01 -16.94
CA PHE A 6 -5.08 -1.98 -17.86
C PHE A 6 -6.41 -2.42 -18.48
N ASP A 7 -7.42 -2.58 -17.63
CA ASP A 7 -8.78 -2.99 -17.97
C ASP A 7 -9.79 -2.01 -17.34
N GLY A 8 -10.79 -1.61 -18.13
CA GLY A 8 -11.77 -0.61 -17.70
C GLY A 8 -12.57 -1.03 -16.45
N LYS A 9 -12.86 -2.33 -16.29
CA LYS A 9 -13.61 -2.85 -15.15
C LYS A 9 -12.80 -2.72 -13.86
N ASP A 10 -11.50 -3.06 -13.90
CA ASP A 10 -10.60 -2.96 -12.76
C ASP A 10 -10.37 -1.51 -12.35
N ILE A 11 -10.15 -0.63 -13.33
CA ILE A 11 -10.01 0.82 -13.08
C ILE A 11 -11.26 1.38 -12.39
N ILE A 12 -12.47 1.10 -12.93
CA ILE A 12 -13.72 1.61 -12.35
C ILE A 12 -13.93 1.07 -10.93
N THR A 13 -13.54 -0.18 -10.67
CA THR A 13 -13.69 -0.81 -9.34
C THR A 13 -12.77 -0.12 -8.33
N ALA A 14 -11.49 0.07 -8.67
CA ALA A 14 -10.53 0.76 -7.81
C ALA A 14 -10.91 2.23 -7.54
N LEU A 15 -11.43 2.95 -8.55
CA LEU A 15 -11.91 4.32 -8.39
C LEU A 15 -13.09 4.39 -7.41
N LYS A 16 -14.11 3.53 -7.57
CA LYS A 16 -15.27 3.51 -6.69
C LYS A 16 -14.91 3.22 -5.23
N ILE A 17 -14.00 2.28 -5.00
CA ILE A 17 -13.49 1.97 -3.65
C ILE A 17 -12.82 3.21 -3.06
N THR A 18 -11.89 3.81 -3.80
CA THR A 18 -11.13 4.98 -3.37
C THR A 18 -12.05 6.17 -3.04
N GLU A 19 -12.96 6.53 -3.96
CA GLU A 19 -13.88 7.66 -3.79
C GLU A 19 -14.80 7.47 -2.59
N ALA A 20 -15.33 6.25 -2.39
CA ALA A 20 -16.19 5.96 -1.26
C ALA A 20 -15.46 6.13 0.08
N ILE A 21 -14.23 5.64 0.19
CA ILE A 21 -13.42 5.73 1.41
C ILE A 21 -13.05 7.19 1.70
N PHE A 22 -12.47 7.89 0.72
CA PHE A 22 -12.08 9.30 0.88
C PHE A 22 -13.25 10.17 1.33
N LYS A 23 -14.43 9.97 0.73
CA LYS A 23 -15.64 10.70 1.10
C LYS A 23 -16.08 10.43 2.54
N ARG A 24 -15.95 9.20 3.05
CA ARG A 24 -16.29 8.89 4.45
C ARG A 24 -15.37 9.61 5.44
N TYR A 25 -14.09 9.74 5.10
CA TYR A 25 -13.12 10.51 5.88
C TYR A 25 -13.13 12.01 5.57
N GLN A 26 -14.06 12.47 4.72
CA GLN A 26 -14.23 13.87 4.33
C GLN A 26 -13.00 14.49 3.63
N PHE A 27 -12.25 13.67 2.88
CA PHE A 27 -11.20 14.13 1.99
C PHE A 27 -11.68 14.14 0.53
N GLU A 28 -11.14 15.07 -0.26
CA GLU A 28 -11.34 15.08 -1.71
C GLU A 28 -10.48 13.97 -2.36
N PRO A 29 -11.04 13.08 -3.19
CA PRO A 29 -10.28 12.05 -3.88
C PRO A 29 -9.33 12.67 -4.93
N ASN A 30 -8.07 12.91 -4.55
CA ASN A 30 -7.03 13.30 -5.49
C ASN A 30 -6.38 12.03 -6.08
N ILE A 31 -6.88 11.60 -7.24
CA ILE A 31 -6.50 10.33 -7.86
C ILE A 31 -5.73 10.59 -9.16
N ALA A 32 -4.64 9.86 -9.35
CA ALA A 32 -3.90 9.82 -10.61
C ALA A 32 -3.72 8.39 -11.10
N LEU A 33 -3.95 8.20 -12.40
CA LEU A 33 -3.77 6.96 -13.12
C LEU A 33 -2.62 7.13 -14.12
N ASN A 34 -1.57 6.34 -13.97
CA ASN A 34 -0.43 6.37 -14.88
C ASN A 34 -0.39 5.08 -15.72
N CYS A 35 -0.69 5.23 -17.00
CA CYS A 35 -0.67 4.15 -18.00
C CYS A 35 0.77 3.81 -18.40
N GLN A 36 1.41 2.95 -17.60
CA GLN A 36 2.82 2.59 -17.77
C GLN A 36 3.08 1.69 -18.98
N THR A 37 2.21 0.71 -19.20
CA THR A 37 2.30 -0.23 -20.33
C THR A 37 0.91 -0.59 -20.80
N SER A 38 0.78 -1.32 -21.90
CA SER A 38 -0.50 -1.88 -22.36
C SER A 38 -1.10 -2.94 -21.42
N ARG A 39 -0.37 -3.36 -20.36
CA ARG A 39 -0.80 -4.42 -19.45
C ARG A 39 -1.21 -3.92 -18.07
N HIS A 40 -0.70 -2.77 -17.63
CA HIS A 40 -0.99 -2.28 -16.29
C HIS A 40 -0.97 -0.75 -16.17
N ILE A 41 -1.66 -0.27 -15.13
CA ILE A 41 -1.69 1.12 -14.67
C ILE A 41 -1.18 1.18 -13.24
N ASN A 42 -0.46 2.25 -12.91
CA ASN A 42 -0.19 2.60 -11.53
C ASN A 42 -1.25 3.60 -11.05
N LEU A 43 -1.99 3.24 -10.01
CA LEU A 43 -2.91 4.13 -9.30
C LEU A 43 -2.21 4.69 -8.07
N PHE A 44 -2.24 6.01 -7.93
CA PHE A 44 -1.82 6.67 -6.70
C PHE A 44 -2.81 7.76 -6.32
N THR A 45 -2.95 7.94 -5.01
CA THR A 45 -3.86 8.89 -4.39
C THR A 45 -3.05 9.82 -3.49
N ALA A 46 -3.45 11.08 -3.43
CA ALA A 46 -2.89 12.04 -2.50
C ALA A 46 -3.95 12.43 -1.46
N ILE A 47 -3.64 12.23 -0.19
CA ILE A 47 -4.46 12.74 0.92
C ILE A 47 -3.84 14.07 1.34
N MET A 48 -4.56 15.16 1.09
CA MET A 48 -4.15 16.51 1.46
C MET A 48 -4.95 16.94 2.69
N TYR A 49 -4.25 17.34 3.74
CA TYR A 49 -4.82 17.72 5.02
C TYR A 49 -3.93 18.74 5.72
N ASP A 50 -4.49 19.49 6.65
CA ASP A 50 -3.82 20.51 7.44
C ASP A 50 -3.38 19.93 8.79
N ARG A 51 -2.06 19.87 8.99
CA ARG A 51 -1.46 19.33 10.22
C ARG A 51 -1.65 20.22 11.44
N GLU A 52 -2.08 21.47 11.24
CA GLU A 52 -2.42 22.38 12.34
C GLU A 52 -3.84 22.11 12.88
N VAL A 53 -4.66 21.37 12.14
CA VAL A 53 -6.00 20.97 12.57
C VAL A 53 -5.92 19.66 13.37
N LEU A 54 -6.25 19.75 14.65
CA LEU A 54 -6.22 18.62 15.56
C LEU A 54 -7.10 17.46 15.03
N GLY A 55 -6.53 16.26 14.96
CA GLY A 55 -7.20 15.05 14.52
C GLY A 55 -7.11 14.78 13.01
N GLU A 56 -6.58 15.71 12.20
CA GLU A 56 -6.45 15.47 10.76
C GLU A 56 -5.33 14.48 10.42
N ASP A 57 -4.22 14.47 11.14
CA ASP A 57 -3.15 13.47 10.96
C ASP A 57 -3.70 12.05 11.18
N GLU A 58 -4.44 11.80 12.27
CA GLU A 58 -5.03 10.49 12.56
C GLU A 58 -6.08 10.10 11.51
N ARG A 59 -7.00 11.02 11.18
CA ARG A 59 -8.04 10.77 10.17
C ARG A 59 -7.44 10.49 8.79
N ALA A 60 -6.36 11.18 8.42
CA ALA A 60 -5.64 10.94 7.17
C ALA A 60 -4.95 9.57 7.17
N MET A 61 -4.37 9.15 8.30
CA MET A 61 -3.78 7.81 8.45
C MET A 61 -4.85 6.72 8.35
N GLU A 62 -5.99 6.88 9.02
CA GLU A 62 -7.10 5.93 8.94
C GLU A 62 -7.65 5.82 7.50
N CYS A 63 -7.81 6.96 6.81
CA CYS A 63 -8.20 6.98 5.40
C CYS A 63 -7.19 6.27 4.50
N HIS A 64 -5.89 6.48 4.75
CA HIS A 64 -4.80 5.82 4.04
C HIS A 64 -4.87 4.30 4.23
N ASP A 65 -4.93 3.85 5.48
CA ASP A 65 -4.87 2.43 5.83
C ASP A 65 -6.11 1.67 5.34
N GLU A 66 -7.31 2.25 5.50
CA GLU A 66 -8.53 1.64 4.97
C GLU A 66 -8.49 1.56 3.42
N THR A 67 -8.02 2.61 2.74
CA THR A 67 -7.89 2.61 1.28
C THR A 67 -6.91 1.53 0.80
N LEU A 68 -5.74 1.46 1.43
CA LEU A 68 -4.73 0.48 1.10
C LEU A 68 -5.25 -0.95 1.33
N HIS A 69 -5.88 -1.19 2.46
CA HIS A 69 -6.45 -2.49 2.81
C HIS A 69 -7.54 -2.91 1.80
N ALA A 70 -8.56 -2.08 1.58
CA ALA A 70 -9.68 -2.40 0.71
C ALA A 70 -9.27 -2.64 -0.75
N LEU A 71 -8.30 -1.88 -1.28
CA LEU A 71 -7.77 -2.10 -2.62
C LEU A 71 -6.94 -3.39 -2.69
N THR A 72 -6.17 -3.70 -1.65
CA THR A 72 -5.39 -4.94 -1.57
C THR A 72 -6.30 -6.16 -1.50
N GLU A 73 -7.38 -6.11 -0.71
CA GLU A 73 -8.40 -7.17 -0.66
C GLU A 73 -9.13 -7.36 -1.99
N ALA A 74 -9.29 -6.28 -2.77
CA ALA A 74 -9.83 -6.36 -4.14
C ALA A 74 -8.84 -6.96 -5.15
N GLY A 75 -7.64 -7.36 -4.73
CA GLY A 75 -6.61 -7.99 -5.56
C GLY A 75 -5.61 -7.00 -6.19
N TYR A 76 -5.66 -5.72 -5.80
CA TYR A 76 -4.76 -4.69 -6.30
C TYR A 76 -3.60 -4.49 -5.34
N ILE A 77 -2.43 -5.05 -5.67
CA ILE A 77 -1.27 -5.06 -4.77
C ILE A 77 -0.46 -3.76 -4.86
N PRO A 78 0.03 -3.22 -3.73
CA PRO A 78 0.94 -2.08 -3.74
C PRO A 78 2.32 -2.45 -4.30
N TYR A 79 2.82 -1.67 -5.26
CA TYR A 79 4.21 -1.80 -5.73
C TYR A 79 5.22 -1.03 -4.88
N ARG A 80 4.72 -0.08 -4.07
CA ARG A 80 5.50 0.72 -3.15
C ARG A 80 4.65 1.13 -1.96
N LEU A 81 5.25 1.07 -0.77
CA LEU A 81 4.63 1.51 0.47
C LEU A 81 5.35 2.73 1.05
N GLY A 82 4.58 3.52 1.81
CA GLY A 82 5.14 4.53 2.71
C GLY A 82 5.75 3.87 3.95
N ILE A 83 6.62 4.58 4.66
CA ILE A 83 7.31 4.05 5.85
C ILE A 83 6.33 3.59 6.94
N GLN A 84 5.17 4.23 7.01
CA GLN A 84 4.10 3.95 7.97
C GLN A 84 3.35 2.63 7.71
N SER A 85 3.56 2.00 6.54
CA SER A 85 2.81 0.82 6.10
C SER A 85 3.71 -0.32 5.64
N MET A 86 4.97 -0.35 6.11
CA MET A 86 5.94 -1.35 5.67
C MET A 86 5.55 -2.79 6.00
N ASP A 87 4.61 -3.00 6.92
CA ASP A 87 4.03 -4.29 7.32
C ASP A 87 2.68 -4.59 6.65
N ALA A 88 2.22 -3.75 5.72
CA ALA A 88 0.91 -3.85 5.08
C ALA A 88 0.89 -4.71 3.79
N LEU A 89 2.02 -5.33 3.41
CA LEU A 89 2.01 -6.30 2.32
C LEU A 89 1.24 -7.55 2.72
N PRO A 90 0.51 -8.19 1.78
CA PRO A 90 -0.03 -9.52 2.01
C PRO A 90 1.08 -10.51 2.42
N PRO A 91 0.76 -11.50 3.26
CA PRO A 91 1.74 -12.50 3.67
C PRO A 91 2.18 -13.33 2.46
N PHE A 92 3.40 -13.89 2.54
CA PHE A 92 3.87 -14.81 1.51
C PHE A 92 2.96 -16.05 1.44
N GLN A 93 2.64 -16.48 0.22
CA GLN A 93 1.84 -17.69 -0.04
C GLN A 93 2.69 -18.87 -0.51
N ASP A 94 4.01 -18.70 -0.56
CA ASP A 94 5.00 -19.64 -1.06
C ASP A 94 6.31 -19.55 -0.26
N ASP A 95 7.35 -20.27 -0.70
CA ASP A 95 8.65 -20.33 -0.03
C ASP A 95 9.48 -19.04 -0.17
N SER A 96 8.99 -18.01 -0.86
CA SER A 96 9.74 -16.76 -1.07
C SER A 96 10.03 -16.03 0.24
N GLY A 97 9.15 -16.11 1.23
CA GLY A 97 9.37 -15.54 2.56
C GLY A 97 10.56 -16.17 3.29
N GLN A 98 10.68 -17.50 3.23
CA GLN A 98 11.80 -18.23 3.82
C GLN A 98 13.12 -17.93 3.09
N LEU A 99 13.09 -17.79 1.76
CA LEU A 99 14.24 -17.36 0.98
C LEU A 99 14.71 -15.95 1.39
N ILE A 100 13.79 -14.98 1.46
CA ILE A 100 14.09 -13.59 1.83
C ILE A 100 14.67 -13.53 3.26
N LYS A 101 14.08 -14.26 4.21
CA LYS A 101 14.60 -14.40 5.58
C LYS A 101 16.02 -14.95 5.60
N THR A 102 16.29 -15.99 4.82
CA THR A 102 17.61 -16.63 4.72
C THR A 102 18.64 -15.65 4.17
N LEU A 103 18.30 -14.92 3.11
CA LEU A 103 19.16 -13.89 2.54
C LEU A 103 19.45 -12.75 3.53
N LYS A 104 18.43 -12.22 4.19
CA LYS A 104 18.58 -11.12 5.17
C LYS A 104 19.47 -11.55 6.35
N LYS A 105 19.27 -12.74 6.92
CA LYS A 105 20.12 -13.25 8.00
C LYS A 105 21.56 -13.53 7.55
N GLY A 106 21.75 -13.98 6.31
CA GLY A 106 23.09 -14.22 5.76
C GLY A 106 23.88 -12.94 5.48
N LEU A 107 23.20 -11.87 5.04
CA LEU A 107 23.83 -10.61 4.65
C LEU A 107 23.91 -9.58 5.79
N ASP A 108 22.97 -9.62 6.73
CA ASP A 108 22.88 -8.70 7.86
C ASP A 108 22.50 -9.46 9.15
N PRO A 109 23.43 -10.25 9.70
CA PRO A 109 23.16 -11.13 10.84
C PRO A 109 22.78 -10.38 12.13
N ASN A 110 23.11 -9.09 12.23
CA ASN A 110 22.82 -8.25 13.40
C ASN A 110 21.57 -7.35 13.21
N ASP A 111 20.87 -7.46 12.08
CA ASP A 111 19.69 -6.65 11.71
C ASP A 111 19.90 -5.13 11.83
N ILE A 112 21.08 -4.62 11.44
CA ILE A 112 21.41 -3.18 11.54
C ILE A 112 21.04 -2.39 10.28
N LEU A 113 20.87 -3.06 9.14
CA LEU A 113 20.55 -2.43 7.87
C LEU A 113 19.03 -2.31 7.71
N ALA A 114 18.52 -1.11 8.05
CA ALA A 114 17.13 -0.70 7.88
C ALA A 114 16.10 -1.72 8.43
N PRO A 115 16.15 -2.05 9.74
CA PRO A 115 15.18 -2.95 10.35
C PRO A 115 13.76 -2.44 10.13
N GLY A 116 12.90 -3.29 9.57
CA GLY A 116 11.48 -2.98 9.29
C GLY A 116 11.19 -2.41 7.90
N ARG A 117 12.19 -2.30 7.03
CA ARG A 117 11.97 -1.97 5.62
C ARG A 117 11.32 -3.14 4.89
N TYR A 118 10.08 -2.96 4.42
CA TYR A 118 9.21 -4.03 3.92
C TYR A 118 9.18 -5.18 4.90
N ASP A 119 8.54 -4.96 6.05
CA ASP A 119 8.74 -5.78 7.22
C ASP A 119 8.09 -7.16 7.11
N PHE A 120 8.84 -8.10 6.54
CA PHE A 120 8.50 -9.52 6.53
C PHE A 120 8.95 -10.26 7.81
N ARG A 121 9.42 -9.55 8.85
CA ARG A 121 9.90 -10.17 10.10
C ARG A 121 8.80 -10.85 10.89
N ARG A 122 7.54 -10.43 10.71
CA ARG A 122 6.36 -11.12 11.27
C ARG A 122 6.27 -12.59 10.83
N GLU A 123 6.78 -12.90 9.65
CA GLU A 123 6.80 -14.25 9.07
C GLU A 123 8.08 -15.02 9.40
N TRP A 124 8.97 -14.47 10.23
CA TRP A 124 10.22 -15.11 10.61
C TRP A 124 10.09 -16.08 11.79
N ASN A 125 8.91 -16.20 12.39
CA ASN A 125 8.65 -17.14 13.47
C ASN A 125 8.19 -18.48 12.91
#